data_AF-A0A2P6R9Z1-F1
#
_entry.id   AF-A0A2P6R9Z1-F1
#
_cell.length_a   1.000
_cell.length_b   1.000
_cell.length_c   1.000
_cell.angle_alpha   90.00
_cell.angle_beta   90.00
_cell.angle_gamma   90.00
#
_symmetry.space_group_name_H-M   'P 1'
#
loop_
_entity.id
_entity.type
_entity.pdbx_description
1 polymer ?
#
loop_
_entity_poly.entity_id
_entity_poly.type
_entity_poly.pdbx_seq_one_letter_code
_entity_poly.pdbx_strand_id
1 'polypeptide(L)'
;MLQSHFFGQSNVTYRTDFPSKPVVQFNYTGTAPNNTNVSNATRAVVLPFNTTVEVVLQDTSIIGAESHPLHLHGFNFFVVGQGFGNFDQNKDPAKFNLVDPVERNTIGVPAGGWVAIRFLADNPGVWFMHCHLEIHTSWGLRMAWIVQDGPQPNQKLPPPPADLPKC
;
A
#
# COMPACT_ATOMS: atom_id res chain seq x y z
N MET A 1 -0.57 10.57 -12.54
CA MET A 1 -1.03 9.16 -12.54
C MET A 1 -2.55 9.06 -12.64
N LEU A 2 -3.33 9.70 -11.75
CA LEU A 2 -4.81 9.68 -11.82
C LEU A 2 -5.36 10.16 -13.17
N GLN A 3 -4.85 11.28 -13.69
CA GLN A 3 -5.22 11.77 -15.02
C GLN A 3 -4.94 10.74 -16.12
N SER A 4 -3.75 10.13 -16.12
CA SER A 4 -3.38 9.09 -17.07
C SER A 4 -4.25 7.84 -16.95
N HIS A 5 -4.69 7.49 -15.73
CA HIS A 5 -5.67 6.44 -15.50
C HIS A 5 -7.03 6.79 -16.11
N PHE A 6 -7.56 7.99 -15.83
CA PHE A 6 -8.85 8.46 -16.34
C PHE A 6 -8.92 8.44 -17.87
N PHE A 7 -7.86 8.89 -18.55
CA PHE A 7 -7.80 8.93 -20.01
C PHE A 7 -7.29 7.63 -20.67
N GLY A 8 -7.04 6.55 -19.90
CA GLY A 8 -6.54 5.28 -20.46
C GLY A 8 -5.12 5.35 -21.04
N GLN A 9 -4.30 6.30 -20.57
CA GLN A 9 -2.93 6.56 -21.02
C GLN A 9 -1.87 5.92 -20.09
N SER A 10 -2.19 4.77 -19.48
CA SER A 10 -1.36 4.12 -18.46
C SER A 10 0.02 3.73 -18.99
N ASN A 11 0.11 3.20 -20.21
CA ASN A 11 1.33 2.59 -20.78
C ASN A 11 2.54 3.54 -20.89
N VAL A 12 2.31 4.86 -20.81
CA VAL A 12 3.37 5.88 -20.86
C VAL A 12 3.83 6.29 -19.46
N THR A 13 3.01 6.09 -18.43
CA THR A 13 3.22 6.69 -17.09
C THR A 13 3.45 5.69 -15.98
N TYR A 14 2.87 4.49 -16.06
CA TYR A 14 3.04 3.43 -15.07
C TYR A 14 2.69 2.05 -15.63
N ARG A 15 3.13 1.00 -14.94
CA ARG A 15 2.71 -0.38 -15.19
C ARG A 15 1.80 -0.89 -14.08
N THR A 16 0.98 -1.88 -14.38
CA THR A 16 0.06 -2.53 -13.43
C THR A 16 0.62 -3.87 -12.91
N ASP A 17 1.93 -4.07 -13.02
CA ASP A 17 2.67 -5.29 -12.67
C ASP A 17 3.36 -5.18 -11.30
N PHE A 18 2.74 -4.49 -10.34
CA PHE A 18 3.24 -4.46 -8.97
C PHE A 18 3.04 -5.84 -8.34
N PRO A 19 4.09 -6.46 -7.79
CA PRO A 19 4.01 -7.84 -7.33
C PRO A 19 3.21 -7.92 -6.02
N SER A 20 2.29 -8.88 -5.93
CA SER A 20 1.46 -9.10 -4.73
C SER A 20 2.23 -9.73 -3.56
N LYS A 21 3.44 -10.24 -3.83
CA LYS A 21 4.41 -10.73 -2.83
C LYS A 21 5.80 -10.25 -3.23
N PRO A 22 6.73 -10.03 -2.28
CA PRO A 22 8.11 -9.71 -2.62
C PRO A 22 8.71 -10.73 -3.59
N VAL A 23 9.29 -10.26 -4.70
CA VAL A 23 9.94 -11.11 -5.72
C VAL A 23 11.12 -11.86 -5.10
N VAL A 24 11.85 -11.20 -4.20
CA VAL A 24 12.88 -11.79 -3.35
C VAL A 24 12.35 -11.71 -1.93
N GLN A 25 12.15 -12.87 -1.30
CA GLN A 25 11.76 -12.88 0.11
C GLN A 25 12.93 -12.44 0.98
N PHE A 26 12.66 -11.53 1.90
CA PHE A 26 13.64 -11.09 2.86
C PHE A 26 13.92 -12.20 3.88
N ASN A 27 15.18 -12.49 4.17
CA ASN A 27 15.55 -13.40 5.25
C ASN A 27 15.55 -12.66 6.58
N TYR A 28 14.39 -12.64 7.23
CA TYR A 28 14.19 -11.93 8.49
C TYR A 28 14.99 -12.46 9.69
N THR A 29 15.55 -13.67 9.59
CA THR A 29 16.38 -14.29 10.65
C THR A 29 17.88 -14.21 10.36
N GLY A 30 18.25 -13.76 9.16
CA GLY A 30 19.64 -13.72 8.71
C GLY A 30 20.29 -12.34 8.92
N THR A 31 21.57 -12.27 8.57
CA THR A 31 22.27 -10.98 8.46
C THR A 31 21.64 -10.14 7.36
N ALA A 32 21.35 -8.87 7.67
CA ALA A 32 20.82 -7.93 6.69
C ALA A 32 21.77 -7.82 5.47
N PRO A 33 21.23 -7.78 4.24
CA PRO A 33 22.06 -7.61 3.05
C PRO A 33 22.76 -6.25 3.07
N ASN A 34 23.97 -6.20 2.49
CA ASN A 34 24.71 -4.96 2.29
C ASN A 34 24.20 -4.13 1.08
N ASN A 35 22.93 -4.30 0.71
CA ASN A 35 22.27 -3.54 -0.34
C ASN A 35 20.77 -3.42 -0.03
N THR A 36 20.10 -2.45 -0.63
CA THR A 36 18.66 -2.23 -0.47
C THR A 36 17.81 -2.97 -1.50
N ASN A 37 18.45 -3.53 -2.54
CA ASN A 37 17.81 -4.24 -3.66
C ASN A 37 16.65 -3.45 -4.33
N VAL A 38 16.79 -2.12 -4.41
CA VAL A 38 15.79 -1.22 -5.01
C VAL A 38 16.04 -1.00 -6.51
N SER A 39 14.98 -0.67 -7.24
CA SER A 39 15.05 -0.24 -8.64
C SER A 39 14.02 0.84 -8.94
N ASN A 40 14.30 1.71 -9.90
CA ASN A 40 13.36 2.75 -10.32
C ASN A 40 12.27 2.15 -11.21
N ALA A 41 11.03 2.19 -10.73
CA ALA A 41 9.86 1.85 -11.53
C ALA A 41 8.61 2.54 -10.98
N THR A 42 7.67 2.85 -11.86
CA THR A 42 6.31 3.29 -11.49
C THR A 42 5.36 2.11 -11.72
N ARG A 43 5.08 1.35 -10.66
CA ARG A 43 4.18 0.19 -10.70
C ARG A 43 3.02 0.40 -9.75
N ALA A 44 1.83 -0.08 -10.13
CA ALA A 44 0.61 0.04 -9.33
C ALA A 44 -0.11 -1.31 -9.21
N VAL A 45 -0.88 -1.48 -8.14
CA VAL A 45 -1.78 -2.63 -7.95
C VAL A 45 -3.19 -2.23 -8.38
N VAL A 46 -3.82 -3.03 -9.24
CA VAL A 46 -5.20 -2.80 -9.68
C VAL A 46 -6.16 -3.64 -8.83
N LEU A 47 -7.19 -2.99 -8.32
CA LEU A 47 -8.25 -3.56 -7.50
C LEU A 47 -9.59 -3.35 -8.20
N PRO A 48 -10.39 -4.42 -8.41
CA PRO A 48 -11.79 -4.26 -8.76
C PRO A 48 -12.52 -3.47 -7.68
N PHE A 49 -13.51 -2.67 -8.08
CA PHE A 49 -14.42 -2.00 -7.15
C PHE A 49 -15.03 -3.00 -6.15
N ASN A 50 -15.20 -2.58 -4.90
CA ASN A 50 -15.78 -3.36 -3.81
C ASN A 50 -14.95 -4.59 -3.38
N THR A 51 -13.66 -4.64 -3.73
CA THR A 51 -12.75 -5.68 -3.25
C THR A 51 -12.40 -5.45 -1.78
N THR A 52 -12.55 -6.47 -0.92
CA THR A 52 -11.99 -6.44 0.43
C THR A 52 -10.50 -6.78 0.36
N VAL A 53 -9.65 -5.88 0.85
CA VAL A 53 -8.20 -6.02 0.79
C VAL A 53 -7.65 -6.22 2.20
N GLU A 54 -6.75 -7.20 2.36
CA GLU A 54 -5.87 -7.31 3.51
C GLU A 54 -4.43 -7.05 3.05
N VAL A 55 -3.73 -6.16 3.76
CA VAL A 55 -2.33 -5.86 3.51
C VAL A 55 -1.55 -6.12 4.79
N VAL A 56 -0.53 -6.96 4.69
CA VAL A 56 0.45 -7.15 5.76
C VAL A 56 1.71 -6.40 5.39
N LEU A 57 2.06 -5.41 6.21
CA LEU A 57 3.27 -4.61 6.10
C LEU A 57 4.25 -5.14 7.13
N GLN A 58 5.47 -5.45 6.69
CA GLN A 58 6.50 -6.06 7.52
C GLN A 58 7.78 -5.23 7.39
N ASP A 59 8.24 -4.71 8.51
CA ASP A 59 9.54 -4.04 8.61
C ASP A 59 10.68 -5.06 8.41
N THR A 60 11.80 -4.59 7.87
CA THR A 60 13.01 -5.38 7.62
C THR A 60 14.20 -4.79 8.37
N SER A 61 15.30 -5.53 8.46
CA SER A 61 16.53 -5.04 9.08
C SER A 61 17.53 -4.42 8.09
N ILE A 62 17.12 -4.16 6.83
CA ILE A 62 17.97 -3.51 5.83
C ILE A 62 18.32 -2.10 6.30
N ILE A 63 19.61 -1.77 6.38
CA ILE A 63 20.17 -0.53 6.99
C ILE A 63 19.94 -0.48 8.52
N GLY A 64 18.72 -0.72 8.98
CA GLY A 64 18.35 -0.82 10.39
C GLY A 64 16.84 -0.98 10.54
N ALA A 65 16.39 -1.64 11.61
CA ALA A 65 14.97 -1.74 11.92
C ALA A 65 14.45 -0.39 12.42
N GLU A 66 13.35 0.09 11.86
CA GLU A 66 12.78 1.41 12.16
C GLU A 66 11.25 1.35 12.11
N SER A 67 10.60 2.17 12.96
CA SER A 67 9.15 2.32 12.88
C SER A 67 8.78 3.20 11.69
N HIS A 68 7.97 2.68 10.77
CA HIS A 68 7.58 3.41 9.56
C HIS A 68 6.09 3.78 9.59
N PRO A 69 5.72 5.08 9.68
CA PRO A 69 4.32 5.50 9.61
C PRO A 69 3.81 5.38 8.18
N LEU A 70 3.06 4.33 7.85
CA LEU A 70 2.48 4.14 6.52
C LEU A 70 1.11 4.79 6.44
N HIS A 71 0.94 5.66 5.45
CA HIS A 71 -0.30 6.37 5.16
C HIS A 71 -0.91 5.88 3.85
N LEU A 72 -2.24 5.72 3.81
CA LEU A 72 -3.01 5.38 2.61
C LEU A 72 -3.97 6.53 2.28
N HIS A 73 -3.86 7.06 1.06
CA HIS A 73 -4.77 8.07 0.55
C HIS A 73 -6.14 7.44 0.22
N GLY A 74 -7.21 8.24 0.27
CA GLY A 74 -8.54 7.83 -0.20
C GLY A 74 -9.30 6.86 0.70
N PHE A 75 -8.64 6.29 1.72
CA PHE A 75 -9.22 5.31 2.62
C PHE A 75 -8.77 5.54 4.06
N ASN A 76 -9.68 5.32 5.00
CA ASN A 76 -9.27 4.76 6.28
C ASN A 76 -9.22 3.23 6.16
N PHE A 77 -8.49 2.59 7.06
CA PHE A 77 -8.38 1.14 7.16
C PHE A 77 -8.51 0.70 8.62
N PHE A 78 -8.97 -0.54 8.79
CA PHE A 78 -9.00 -1.22 10.08
C PHE A 78 -7.66 -1.88 10.35
N VAL A 79 -7.08 -1.63 11.52
CA VAL A 79 -5.86 -2.32 11.97
C VAL A 79 -6.30 -3.56 12.73
N VAL A 80 -6.20 -4.71 12.07
CA VAL A 80 -6.70 -5.98 12.61
C VAL A 80 -5.64 -6.72 13.43
N GLY A 81 -4.36 -6.43 13.24
CA GLY A 81 -3.29 -7.02 14.05
C GLY A 81 -1.97 -6.28 13.86
N GLN A 82 -1.09 -6.41 14.86
CA GLN A 82 0.30 -5.97 14.79
C GLN A 82 1.14 -6.81 15.74
N GLY A 83 2.44 -6.88 15.47
CA GLY A 83 3.36 -7.65 16.30
C GLY A 83 4.82 -7.27 16.04
N PHE A 84 5.70 -7.84 16.85
CA PHE A 84 7.15 -7.80 16.63
C PHE A 84 7.62 -9.11 16.00
N GLY A 85 8.79 -9.07 15.37
CA GLY A 85 9.32 -10.20 14.61
C GLY A 85 8.60 -10.35 13.27
N ASN A 86 8.48 -11.60 12.83
CA ASN A 86 8.02 -11.91 11.49
C ASN A 86 6.56 -12.35 11.56
N PHE A 87 5.74 -11.79 10.68
CA PHE A 87 4.37 -12.24 10.52
C PHE A 87 4.32 -13.72 10.14
N ASP A 88 3.63 -14.53 10.96
CA ASP A 88 3.34 -15.94 10.68
C ASP A 88 1.89 -16.06 10.20
N GLN A 89 1.71 -16.21 8.88
CA GLN A 89 0.40 -16.31 8.24
C GLN A 89 -0.47 -17.46 8.79
N ASN A 90 0.14 -18.49 9.42
CA ASN A 90 -0.60 -19.61 9.98
C ASN A 90 -0.97 -19.43 11.46
N LYS A 91 -0.46 -18.41 12.14
CA LYS A 91 -0.67 -18.21 13.59
C LYS A 91 -1.19 -16.83 13.96
N ASP A 92 -0.65 -15.79 13.38
CA ASP A 92 -0.98 -14.42 13.77
C ASP A 92 -2.42 -13.99 13.39
N PRO A 93 -3.00 -14.43 12.25
CA PRO A 93 -4.40 -14.15 11.95
C PRO A 93 -5.39 -14.64 13.02
N ALA A 94 -5.05 -15.69 13.77
CA ALA A 94 -5.89 -16.18 14.87
C ALA A 94 -5.99 -15.19 16.05
N LYS A 95 -5.10 -14.20 16.12
CA LYS A 95 -5.08 -13.15 17.13
C LYS A 95 -5.64 -11.82 16.64
N PHE A 96 -6.13 -11.76 15.40
CA PHE A 96 -6.66 -10.52 14.86
C PHE A 96 -7.87 -10.02 15.65
N ASN A 97 -7.92 -8.72 15.91
CA ASN A 97 -9.14 -8.08 16.36
C ASN A 97 -10.08 -7.92 15.16
N LEU A 98 -11.10 -8.77 15.10
CA LEU A 98 -12.14 -8.76 14.06
C LEU A 98 -13.50 -8.28 14.58
N VAL A 99 -13.54 -7.75 15.81
CA VAL A 99 -14.78 -7.28 16.45
C VAL A 99 -14.86 -5.76 16.41
N ASP A 100 -13.82 -5.08 16.89
CA ASP A 100 -13.76 -3.62 17.03
C ASP A 100 -12.37 -3.04 16.73
N PRO A 101 -11.74 -3.38 15.58
CA PRO A 101 -10.44 -2.85 15.23
C PRO A 101 -10.47 -1.33 15.06
N VAL A 102 -9.37 -0.67 15.44
CA VAL A 102 -9.23 0.78 15.24
C VAL A 102 -9.21 1.11 13.76
N GLU A 103 -10.02 2.09 13.36
CA GLU A 103 -10.06 2.64 12.01
C GLU A 103 -9.22 3.93 11.95
N ARG A 104 -8.27 4.00 11.01
CA ARG A 104 -7.42 5.19 10.77
C ARG A 104 -6.79 5.15 9.39
N ASN A 105 -6.15 6.23 8.96
CA ASN A 105 -5.48 6.31 7.65
C ASN A 105 -3.95 6.22 7.71
N THR A 106 -3.35 6.23 8.92
CA THR A 106 -1.89 6.17 9.11
C THR A 106 -1.55 5.27 10.29
N ILE A 107 -0.57 4.38 10.13
CA ILE A 107 -0.08 3.50 11.20
C ILE A 107 1.43 3.30 11.10
N GLY A 108 2.12 3.44 12.23
CA GLY A 108 3.48 2.95 12.41
C GLY A 108 3.55 1.43 12.32
N VAL A 109 4.21 0.91 11.28
CA VAL A 109 4.71 -0.47 11.29
C VAL A 109 5.78 -0.54 12.38
N PRO A 110 5.68 -1.42 13.40
CA PRO A 110 6.68 -1.48 14.46
C PRO A 110 8.08 -1.79 13.94
N ALA A 111 9.12 -1.22 14.55
CA ALA A 111 10.51 -1.54 14.24
C ALA A 111 10.77 -3.04 14.45
N GLY A 112 11.25 -3.71 13.41
CA GLY A 112 11.46 -5.16 13.35
C GLY A 112 10.15 -5.96 13.51
N GLY A 113 9.01 -5.37 13.15
CA GLY A 113 7.69 -5.96 13.35
C GLY A 113 6.78 -5.84 12.13
N TRP A 114 5.49 -6.06 12.34
CA TRP A 114 4.50 -6.08 11.28
C TRP A 114 3.17 -5.47 11.73
N VAL A 115 2.36 -5.06 10.75
CA VAL A 115 0.97 -4.66 10.93
C VAL A 115 0.13 -5.26 9.79
N ALA A 116 -1.05 -5.76 10.14
CA ALA A 116 -2.07 -6.21 9.20
C ALA A 116 -3.22 -5.19 9.21
N ILE A 117 -3.53 -4.65 8.04
CA ILE A 117 -4.63 -3.71 7.83
C ILE A 117 -5.65 -4.27 6.84
N ARG A 118 -6.92 -3.88 6.99
CA ARG A 118 -7.99 -4.20 6.04
C ARG A 118 -8.73 -2.94 5.61
N PHE A 119 -9.06 -2.85 4.32
CA PHE A 119 -9.92 -1.81 3.79
C PHE A 119 -10.79 -2.35 2.65
N LEU A 120 -11.91 -1.67 2.40
CA LEU A 120 -12.76 -1.95 1.26
C LEU A 120 -12.39 -1.01 0.12
N ALA A 121 -12.13 -1.54 -1.06
CA ALA A 121 -11.80 -0.76 -2.26
C ALA A 121 -13.07 -0.22 -2.93
N ASP A 122 -13.81 0.65 -2.25
CA ASP A 122 -15.11 1.22 -2.68
C ASP A 122 -15.01 2.69 -3.14
N ASN A 123 -13.79 3.21 -3.30
CA ASN A 123 -13.50 4.56 -3.77
C ASN A 123 -12.67 4.51 -5.08
N PRO A 124 -13.30 4.63 -6.26
CA PRO A 124 -12.60 4.54 -7.55
C PRO A 124 -11.57 5.66 -7.72
N GLY A 125 -10.39 5.32 -8.22
CA GLY A 125 -9.31 6.29 -8.40
C GLY A 125 -7.92 5.68 -8.29
N VAL A 126 -6.95 6.56 -8.06
CA VAL A 126 -5.53 6.21 -7.92
C VAL A 126 -5.03 6.75 -6.59
N TRP A 127 -4.70 5.84 -5.68
CA TRP A 127 -4.48 6.14 -4.28
C TRP A 127 -3.05 5.85 -3.86
N PHE A 128 -2.37 6.88 -3.40
CA PHE A 128 -0.99 6.81 -2.98
C PHE A 128 -0.88 6.17 -1.59
N MET A 129 0.02 5.21 -1.44
CA MET A 129 0.37 4.62 -0.15
C MET A 129 1.86 4.76 0.05
N HIS A 130 2.28 5.37 1.16
CA HIS A 130 3.68 5.74 1.37
C HIS A 130 4.03 5.91 2.83
N CYS A 131 5.33 5.82 3.15
CA CYS A 131 5.81 6.17 4.48
C CYS A 131 5.75 7.69 4.66
N HIS A 132 5.14 8.16 5.73
CA HIS A 132 4.95 9.58 6.03
C HIS A 132 6.23 10.26 6.58
N LEU A 133 7.38 9.58 6.53
CA LEU A 133 8.69 10.21 6.62
C LEU A 133 9.10 10.65 5.22
N GLU A 134 9.21 11.96 5.00
CA GLU A 134 9.40 12.53 3.66
C GLU A 134 10.61 11.97 2.93
N ILE A 135 11.71 11.76 3.66
CA ILE A 135 12.94 11.17 3.13
C ILE A 135 12.69 9.76 2.57
N HIS A 136 11.94 8.91 3.28
CA HIS A 136 11.59 7.56 2.81
C HIS A 136 10.61 7.58 1.65
N THR A 137 9.65 8.51 1.63
CA THR A 137 8.78 8.72 0.45
C THR A 137 9.64 9.07 -0.78
N SER A 138 10.62 9.96 -0.62
CA SER A 138 11.49 10.39 -1.72
C SER A 138 12.39 9.26 -2.24
N TRP A 139 12.85 8.38 -1.34
CA TRP A 139 13.69 7.22 -1.67
C TRP A 139 12.92 6.06 -2.31
N GLY A 140 11.58 6.11 -2.25
CA GLY A 140 10.72 5.17 -2.96
C GLY A 140 9.95 4.20 -2.08
N LEU A 141 9.86 4.42 -0.76
CA LEU A 141 8.95 3.67 0.12
C LEU A 141 7.50 4.14 -0.10
N ARG A 142 7.01 3.84 -1.30
CA ARG A 142 5.74 4.30 -1.85
C ARG A 142 5.23 3.39 -2.96
N MET A 143 3.93 3.38 -3.15
CA MET A 143 3.22 2.65 -4.20
C MET A 143 1.87 3.32 -4.50
N ALA A 144 1.20 2.93 -5.58
CA ALA A 144 -0.18 3.36 -5.87
C ALA A 144 -1.16 2.18 -6.03
N TRP A 145 -2.34 2.29 -5.41
CA TRP A 145 -3.49 1.44 -5.66
C TRP A 145 -4.34 2.07 -6.75
N ILE A 146 -4.89 1.26 -7.66
CA ILE A 146 -5.85 1.70 -8.67
C ILE A 146 -7.14 0.97 -8.39
N VAL A 147 -8.16 1.68 -7.94
CA VAL A 147 -9.49 1.11 -7.74
C VAL A 147 -10.32 1.42 -8.97
N GLN A 148 -10.77 0.37 -9.65
CA GLN A 148 -11.58 0.50 -10.87
C GLN A 148 -12.97 1.06 -10.55
N ASP A 149 -13.62 1.59 -11.59
CA ASP A 149 -15.02 1.98 -11.53
C ASP A 149 -15.92 0.80 -11.15
N GLY A 150 -16.92 1.09 -10.34
CA GLY A 150 -18.05 0.21 -10.07
C GLY A 150 -19.16 0.29 -11.13
N PRO A 151 -20.21 -0.54 -10.95
CA PRO A 151 -21.33 -0.62 -11.88
C PRO A 151 -22.24 0.61 -11.86
N GLN A 152 -22.40 1.30 -10.72
CA GLN A 152 -23.35 2.40 -10.59
C GLN A 152 -22.73 3.75 -11.00
N PRO A 153 -23.54 4.74 -11.44
CA PRO A 153 -23.04 6.06 -11.82
C PRO A 153 -22.26 6.79 -10.71
N ASN A 154 -22.65 6.61 -9.44
CA ASN A 154 -21.97 7.18 -8.28
C ASN A 154 -20.73 6.38 -7.83
N GLN A 155 -20.42 5.28 -8.50
CA GLN A 155 -19.25 4.44 -8.25
C GLN A 155 -18.21 4.61 -9.36
N LYS A 156 -18.20 5.77 -10.02
CA LYS A 156 -17.25 6.09 -11.09
C LYS A 156 -16.36 7.23 -10.68
N LEU A 157 -15.10 7.19 -11.11
CA LEU A 157 -14.19 8.32 -10.97
C LEU A 157 -14.76 9.52 -11.76
N PRO A 158 -15.04 10.67 -11.12
CA PRO A 158 -15.52 11.85 -11.82
C PRO A 158 -14.48 12.37 -12.82
N PRO A 159 -14.91 13.11 -13.86
CA PRO A 159 -14.00 13.75 -14.79
C PRO A 159 -13.09 14.76 -14.06
N PRO A 160 -11.86 14.97 -14.55
CA PRO A 160 -10.97 15.96 -13.98
C PRO A 160 -11.57 17.37 -14.06
N PRO A 161 -11.31 18.24 -13.07
CA PRO A 161 -11.70 19.65 -13.13
C PRO A 161 -11.15 20.36 -14.37
N ALA A 162 -11.87 21.37 -14.88
CA ALA A 162 -11.49 22.11 -16.09
C ALA A 162 -10.18 22.90 -15.94
N ASP A 163 -9.82 23.24 -14.70
CA ASP A 163 -8.62 23.96 -14.30
C ASP A 163 -7.48 23.04 -13.85
N LEU A 164 -7.58 21.72 -14.08
CA LEU A 164 -6.51 20.78 -13.76
C LEU A 164 -5.19 21.20 -14.45
N PRO A 165 -4.10 21.42 -13.70
CA PRO A 165 -2.81 21.79 -14.28
C PRO A 165 -2.33 20.78 -15.31
N LYS A 166 -1.77 21.27 -16.42
CA LYS A 166 -1.18 20.43 -17.46
C LYS A 166 0.20 19.94 -17.01
N CYS A 167 0.49 18.67 -17.34
CA CYS A 167 1.80 18.05 -17.12
C CYS A 167 2.87 18.62 -18.07
#